data_AF-A0A8T8WZX9-F1
#
_entry.id   AF-A0A8T8WZX9-F1
#
_cell.length_a   1.000
_cell.length_b   1.000
_cell.length_c   1.000
_cell.angle_alpha   90.00
_cell.angle_beta   90.00
_cell.angle_gamma   90.00
#
_symmetry.space_group_name_H-M   'P 1'
#
loop_
_entity.id
_entity.type
_entity.pdbx_description
1 polymer ?
#
loop_
_entity_poly.entity_id
_entity_poly.type
_entity_poly.pdbx_seq_one_letter_code
_entity_poly.pdbx_strand_id
1 'polypeptide(L)'
;MPDDRVVSCDRTGEILRIPFNVPITFGLPVLLYAFASACNDVAGCPVPTLLQPRDFTWEKLKADNNLQNTSLSNFLSWKVTLVTVAYYVFGLFLWKILPAKEVHGTKLVHHDRPLQYRFNAFSASVVTLSICAAGTFLQGAEFPVWTFITDNYVQLLTANILLSYALSTFLYLNSFTVDTEYPNRDLRELAAGGMTGNLIYDFYIGRELNPRATLPLFGEIDIKTWCEVWPGLTGWILLDLAFIAQQYRNYGYISDSIVFTTAVQAYYVLSSQFNESSILTMMDITTDGMGFMLTFGDLVWVPFLYSTQARYLAAFPVHLGAPRILAIAAVFVCGIYIFKAANNQKHLFRTQPSHPAVRDLSSITTQRGTRLLTAGWWGLSRHINYFGDWLQAWPFSLPTGVAGYTMLPAGAALASAGDLAGSPSRTMLDGRVAIQGPAAGWGMIFTYFYVLYFGVLLVHRERRDDAMCAKKYGEDWQTYKRTVRWRILPGIY
;
A
#
# COMPACT_ATOMS: atom_id res chain seq x y z
N MET A 1 -38.31 -31.50 -3.63
CA MET A 1 -38.25 -30.46 -2.58
C MET A 1 -38.11 -31.16 -1.25
N PRO A 2 -36.96 -30.97 -0.60
CA PRO A 2 -36.98 -30.48 0.78
C PRO A 2 -35.96 -29.35 0.98
N ASP A 3 -36.48 -28.16 1.30
CA ASP A 3 -36.18 -27.38 2.50
C ASP A 3 -34.76 -27.47 3.12
N ASP A 4 -33.77 -26.79 2.51
CA ASP A 4 -32.52 -26.39 3.19
C ASP A 4 -32.70 -24.99 3.80
N ARG A 5 -33.40 -24.94 4.93
CA ARG A 5 -33.38 -23.78 5.82
C ARG A 5 -31.99 -23.63 6.42
N VAL A 6 -31.40 -22.46 6.21
CA VAL A 6 -30.48 -21.79 7.13
C VAL A 6 -29.41 -22.72 7.70
N VAL A 7 -28.32 -22.91 6.96
CA VAL A 7 -27.09 -23.43 7.56
C VAL A 7 -26.59 -22.38 8.55
N SER A 8 -26.87 -22.67 9.82
CA SER A 8 -26.34 -22.09 11.03
C SER A 8 -24.94 -21.49 10.84
N CYS A 9 -24.85 -20.19 11.12
CA CYS A 9 -23.62 -19.51 11.43
C CYS A 9 -23.07 -20.07 12.75
N ASP A 10 -22.40 -21.23 12.73
CA ASP A 10 -21.77 -21.79 13.92
C ASP A 10 -20.26 -22.05 13.76
N ARG A 11 -19.52 -21.38 14.65
CA ARG A 11 -18.35 -21.90 15.41
C ARG A 11 -17.11 -22.38 14.67
N THR A 12 -16.61 -21.61 13.70
CA THR A 12 -15.19 -21.69 13.31
C THR A 12 -14.48 -20.34 13.18
N GLY A 13 -15.18 -19.23 13.46
CA GLY A 13 -14.62 -17.87 13.47
C GLY A 13 -13.97 -17.43 14.78
N GLU A 14 -13.78 -18.32 15.76
CA GLU A 14 -13.26 -17.94 17.09
C GLU A 14 -11.75 -17.65 17.12
N ILE A 15 -10.97 -18.17 16.18
CA ILE A 15 -9.50 -18.08 16.25
C ILE A 15 -8.95 -16.73 15.77
N LEU A 16 -9.77 -15.86 15.15
CA LEU A 16 -9.39 -14.49 14.78
C LEU A 16 -10.16 -13.40 15.55
N ARG A 17 -10.78 -13.73 16.69
CA ARG A 17 -11.42 -12.76 17.61
C ARG A 17 -10.45 -12.21 18.65
N ILE A 18 -9.20 -11.94 18.27
CA ILE A 18 -8.21 -11.36 19.18
C ILE A 18 -8.47 -9.85 19.29
N PRO A 19 -8.35 -9.21 20.47
CA PRO A 19 -8.59 -7.77 20.69
C PRO A 19 -7.55 -6.84 20.04
N PHE A 20 -7.09 -7.13 18.82
CA PHE A 20 -6.11 -6.32 18.08
C PHE A 20 -6.73 -5.13 17.33
N ASN A 21 -8.05 -5.05 17.20
CA ASN A 21 -8.69 -4.02 16.36
C ASN A 21 -8.62 -2.61 16.98
N VAL A 22 -8.62 -2.49 18.31
CA VAL A 22 -8.43 -1.21 19.02
C VAL A 22 -6.97 -0.73 18.84
N PRO A 23 -5.92 -1.53 19.16
CA PRO A 23 -4.55 -1.15 18.89
C PRO A 23 -4.28 -0.79 17.42
N ILE A 24 -4.91 -1.46 16.46
CA ILE A 24 -4.67 -1.17 15.05
C ILE A 24 -5.37 0.13 14.61
N THR A 25 -6.64 0.32 15.00
CA THR A 25 -7.43 1.51 14.63
C THR A 25 -6.79 2.82 15.13
N PHE A 26 -6.17 2.80 16.31
CA PHE A 26 -5.53 4.00 16.88
C PHE A 26 -4.00 3.99 16.80
N GLY A 27 -3.38 2.81 16.79
CA GLY A 27 -1.92 2.66 16.80
C GLY A 27 -1.28 2.81 15.43
N LEU A 28 -1.94 2.43 14.32
CA LEU A 28 -1.36 2.63 12.98
C LEU A 28 -1.18 4.12 12.61
N PRO A 29 -2.15 5.03 12.88
CA PRO A 29 -1.91 6.46 12.73
C PRO A 29 -0.69 6.95 13.53
N VAL A 30 -0.57 6.51 14.79
CA VAL A 30 0.57 6.85 15.66
C VAL A 30 1.88 6.30 15.11
N LEU A 31 1.87 5.09 14.55
CA LEU A 31 3.04 4.48 13.93
C LEU A 31 3.55 5.30 12.74
N LEU A 32 2.67 5.83 11.90
CA LEU A 32 3.08 6.68 10.78
C LEU A 32 3.64 8.03 11.23
N TYR A 33 3.09 8.63 12.30
CA TYR A 33 3.73 9.79 12.94
C TYR A 33 5.10 9.43 13.50
N ALA A 34 5.22 8.28 14.17
CA ALA A 34 6.50 7.81 14.70
C ALA A 34 7.52 7.63 13.57
N PHE A 35 7.13 7.08 12.42
CA PHE A 35 7.99 7.02 11.23
C PHE A 35 8.39 8.42 10.73
N ALA A 36 7.41 9.34 10.66
CA ALA A 36 7.65 10.71 10.22
C ALA A 36 8.63 11.47 11.13
N SER A 37 8.54 11.29 12.45
CA SER A 37 9.36 11.96 13.46
C SER A 37 10.66 11.23 13.81
N ALA A 38 10.71 9.92 13.62
CA ALA A 38 11.90 9.12 13.95
C ALA A 38 12.89 9.05 12.77
N CYS A 39 12.44 9.30 11.55
CA CYS A 39 13.27 9.35 10.35
C CYS A 39 12.89 10.58 9.52
N ASN A 40 13.75 11.61 9.54
CA ASN A 40 13.52 12.88 8.85
C ASN A 40 14.83 13.60 8.47
N ASP A 41 14.68 14.60 7.61
CA ASP A 41 15.72 15.47 7.07
C ASP A 41 16.10 16.66 7.98
N VAL A 42 15.59 16.68 9.22
CA VAL A 42 15.90 17.68 10.23
C VAL A 42 16.99 17.17 11.18
N ALA A 43 16.79 15.99 11.76
CA ALA A 43 17.67 15.40 12.77
C ALA A 43 18.40 14.15 12.27
N GLY A 44 17.75 13.28 11.50
CA GLY A 44 18.34 12.03 11.06
C GLY A 44 17.34 10.90 10.88
N CYS A 45 17.87 9.75 10.48
CA CYS A 45 17.15 8.50 10.32
C CYS A 45 18.01 7.34 10.84
N PRO A 46 17.78 6.84 12.07
CA PRO A 46 16.87 7.40 13.06
C PRO A 46 17.37 8.74 13.62
N VAL A 47 16.48 9.50 14.26
CA VAL A 47 16.87 10.71 15.02
C VAL A 47 17.84 10.35 16.17
N PRO A 48 18.76 11.25 16.55
CA PRO A 48 19.85 10.96 17.49
C PRO A 48 19.42 10.34 18.82
N THR A 49 18.32 10.81 19.41
CA THR A 49 17.82 10.28 20.71
C THR A 49 17.51 8.78 20.65
N LEU A 50 17.13 8.23 19.48
CA LEU A 50 16.83 6.81 19.32
C LEU A 50 18.08 5.92 19.22
N LEU A 51 19.24 6.50 18.93
CA LEU A 51 20.52 5.78 18.93
C LEU A 51 21.05 5.53 20.35
N GLN A 52 20.54 6.29 21.34
CA GLN A 52 20.92 6.18 22.75
C GLN A 52 19.68 5.89 23.61
N PRO A 53 19.10 4.67 23.51
CA PRO A 53 17.81 4.36 24.15
C PRO A 53 17.83 4.46 25.68
N ARG A 54 19.00 4.38 26.32
CA ARG A 54 19.14 4.55 27.78
C ARG A 54 18.88 5.98 28.24
N ASP A 55 19.07 6.96 27.36
CA ASP A 55 18.96 8.39 27.66
C ASP A 55 17.73 9.04 27.01
N PHE A 56 16.77 8.22 26.57
CA PHE A 56 15.56 8.65 25.90
C PHE A 56 14.68 9.51 26.82
N THR A 57 14.28 10.68 26.32
CA THR A 57 13.24 11.52 26.93
C THR A 57 12.39 12.16 25.85
N TRP A 58 11.11 12.41 26.15
CA TRP A 58 10.21 13.10 25.22
C TRP A 58 10.70 14.50 24.84
N GLU A 59 11.37 15.19 25.76
CA GLU A 59 11.93 16.52 25.50
C GLU A 59 13.10 16.50 24.52
N LYS A 60 13.98 15.49 24.60
CA LYS A 60 15.04 15.29 23.60
C LYS A 60 14.45 14.93 22.22
N LEU A 61 13.44 14.06 22.18
CA LEU A 61 12.77 13.71 20.92
C LEU A 61 12.10 14.94 20.26
N LYS A 62 11.45 15.79 21.06
CA LYS A 62 10.91 17.06 20.57
C LYS A 62 12.01 18.00 20.10
N ALA A 63 13.13 18.07 20.83
CA ALA A 63 14.28 18.89 20.45
C ALA A 63 14.86 18.46 19.10
N ASP A 64 15.08 17.15 18.90
CA ASP A 64 15.56 16.59 17.63
C ASP A 64 14.66 16.97 16.44
N ASN A 65 13.34 17.06 16.67
CA ASN A 65 12.36 17.35 15.63
C ASN A 65 12.01 18.84 15.49
N ASN A 66 12.71 19.76 16.17
CA ASN A 66 12.34 21.18 16.26
C ASN A 66 10.90 21.41 16.76
N LEU A 67 10.38 20.53 17.61
CA LEU A 67 9.03 20.57 18.18
C LEU A 67 9.01 21.11 19.62
N GLN A 68 10.05 21.81 20.08
CA GLN A 68 10.09 22.36 21.45
C GLN A 68 8.91 23.31 21.74
N ASN A 69 8.48 24.08 20.74
CA ASN A 69 7.27 24.91 20.79
C ASN A 69 6.14 24.23 20.01
N THR A 70 5.73 23.04 20.45
CA THR A 70 4.69 22.27 19.75
C THR A 70 3.37 23.07 19.72
N SER A 71 2.95 23.49 18.53
CA SER A 71 1.63 24.06 18.28
C SER A 71 0.79 23.08 17.49
N LEU A 72 -0.53 23.16 17.65
CA LEU A 72 -1.47 22.39 16.83
C LEU A 72 -1.25 22.66 15.33
N SER A 73 -0.78 23.86 14.99
CA SER A 73 -0.44 24.26 13.61
C SER A 73 0.70 23.46 12.97
N ASN A 74 1.59 22.84 13.76
CA ASN A 74 2.64 21.97 13.22
C ASN A 74 2.06 20.69 12.59
N PHE A 75 0.86 20.28 13.02
CA PHE A 75 0.21 19.05 12.55
C PHE A 75 -1.04 19.33 11.75
N LEU A 76 -1.79 20.39 12.07
CA LEU A 76 -3.07 20.73 11.45
C LEU A 76 -2.97 22.04 10.69
N SER A 77 -3.39 22.02 9.43
CA SER A 77 -3.50 23.21 8.59
C SER A 77 -4.74 23.11 7.74
N TRP A 78 -5.66 24.08 7.92
CA TRP A 78 -6.89 24.14 7.13
C TRP A 78 -6.60 24.29 5.63
N LYS A 79 -5.56 25.07 5.29
CA LYS A 79 -5.09 25.21 3.91
C LYS A 79 -4.69 23.86 3.33
N VAL A 80 -3.92 23.06 4.07
CA VAL A 80 -3.47 21.74 3.62
C VAL A 80 -4.62 20.77 3.51
N THR A 81 -5.52 20.74 4.49
CA THR A 81 -6.75 19.92 4.42
C THR A 81 -7.60 20.27 3.20
N LEU A 82 -7.79 21.56 2.91
CA LEU A 82 -8.52 22.01 1.72
C LEU A 82 -7.83 21.60 0.41
N VAL A 83 -6.49 21.67 0.35
CA VAL A 83 -5.74 21.19 -0.83
C VAL A 83 -5.86 19.67 -1.00
N THR A 84 -5.80 18.90 0.08
CA THR A 84 -6.04 17.44 0.03
C THR A 84 -7.44 17.11 -0.48
N VAL A 85 -8.46 17.81 0.01
CA VAL A 85 -9.84 17.67 -0.49
C VAL A 85 -9.93 18.08 -1.96
N ALA A 86 -9.27 19.17 -2.36
CA ALA A 86 -9.24 19.61 -3.75
C ALA A 86 -8.57 18.57 -4.67
N TYR A 87 -7.52 17.88 -4.21
CA TYR A 87 -6.92 16.75 -4.92
C TYR A 87 -7.92 15.60 -5.13
N TYR A 88 -8.71 15.26 -4.11
CA TYR A 88 -9.77 14.24 -4.24
C TYR A 88 -10.89 14.65 -5.19
N VAL A 89 -11.34 15.89 -5.10
CA VAL A 89 -12.34 16.45 -6.03
C VAL A 89 -11.81 16.49 -7.46
N PHE A 90 -10.53 16.83 -7.65
CA PHE A 90 -9.87 16.76 -8.96
C PHE A 90 -9.85 15.33 -9.51
N GLY A 91 -9.58 14.33 -8.68
CA GLY A 91 -9.69 12.92 -9.04
C GLY A 91 -11.08 12.49 -9.47
N LEU A 92 -12.10 12.89 -8.71
CA LEU A 92 -13.50 12.63 -9.07
C LEU A 92 -13.89 13.32 -10.38
N PHE A 93 -13.37 14.53 -10.61
CA PHE A 93 -13.54 15.24 -11.87
C PHE A 93 -12.94 14.44 -13.03
N LEU A 94 -11.69 14.00 -12.94
CA LEU A 94 -11.06 13.14 -13.95
C LEU A 94 -11.81 11.82 -14.15
N TRP A 95 -12.22 11.17 -13.06
CA TRP A 95 -13.00 9.93 -13.08
C TRP A 95 -14.32 10.10 -13.85
N LYS A 96 -14.96 11.27 -13.72
CA LYS A 96 -16.18 11.61 -14.43
C LYS A 96 -15.96 11.90 -15.92
N ILE A 97 -14.98 12.73 -16.27
CA ILE A 97 -14.86 13.25 -17.64
C ILE A 97 -14.07 12.35 -18.58
N LEU A 98 -13.12 11.56 -18.08
CA LEU A 98 -12.25 10.75 -18.93
C LEU A 98 -12.98 9.50 -19.42
N PRO A 99 -12.65 8.98 -20.62
CA PRO A 99 -13.15 7.70 -21.09
C PRO A 99 -12.87 6.59 -20.06
N ALA A 100 -13.86 5.73 -19.83
CA ALA A 100 -13.77 4.67 -18.84
C ALA A 100 -14.24 3.33 -19.41
N LYS A 101 -13.67 2.26 -18.89
CA LYS A 101 -14.10 0.90 -19.13
C LYS A 101 -15.19 0.54 -18.12
N GLU A 102 -16.32 0.07 -18.60
CA GLU A 102 -17.39 -0.44 -17.76
C GLU A 102 -17.30 -1.95 -17.64
N VAL A 103 -17.31 -2.46 -16.40
CA VAL A 103 -17.11 -3.88 -16.10
C VAL A 103 -18.08 -4.32 -15.02
N HIS A 104 -18.64 -5.51 -15.17
CA HIS A 104 -19.44 -6.14 -14.12
C HIS A 104 -18.53 -6.88 -13.13
N GLY A 105 -18.76 -6.65 -11.84
CA GLY A 105 -18.08 -7.38 -10.77
C GLY A 105 -18.62 -8.79 -10.57
N THR A 106 -18.19 -9.42 -9.47
CA THR A 106 -18.79 -10.68 -9.05
C THR A 106 -20.23 -10.48 -8.62
N LYS A 107 -21.01 -11.56 -8.69
CA LYS A 107 -22.38 -11.55 -8.19
C LYS A 107 -22.40 -11.33 -6.69
N LEU A 108 -23.31 -10.47 -6.24
CA LEU A 108 -23.61 -10.32 -4.82
C LEU A 108 -24.29 -11.59 -4.28
N VAL A 109 -24.03 -11.90 -3.00
CA VAL A 109 -24.36 -13.22 -2.41
C VAL A 109 -25.87 -13.37 -2.25
N HIS A 110 -26.55 -12.31 -1.84
CA HIS A 110 -27.98 -12.35 -1.56
C HIS A 110 -28.86 -11.98 -2.76
N HIS A 111 -28.28 -11.40 -3.83
CA HIS A 111 -29.03 -10.95 -4.99
C HIS A 111 -28.79 -11.76 -6.27
N ASP A 112 -27.74 -12.59 -6.34
CA ASP A 112 -27.29 -13.29 -7.56
C ASP A 112 -27.10 -12.37 -8.79
N ARG A 113 -26.90 -11.06 -8.54
CA ARG A 113 -26.71 -10.02 -9.55
C ARG A 113 -25.36 -9.33 -9.35
N PRO A 114 -24.62 -9.03 -10.43
CA PRO A 114 -23.38 -8.27 -10.33
C PRO A 114 -23.66 -6.75 -10.28
N LEU A 115 -22.77 -6.03 -9.61
CA LEU A 115 -22.71 -4.56 -9.71
C LEU A 115 -21.89 -4.13 -10.94
N GLN A 116 -22.24 -2.99 -11.52
CA GLN A 116 -21.48 -2.36 -12.62
C GLN A 116 -20.48 -1.36 -12.04
N TYR A 117 -19.26 -1.38 -12.59
CA TYR A 117 -18.13 -0.54 -12.18
C TYR A 117 -17.59 0.24 -13.36
N ARG A 118 -17.08 1.44 -13.07
CA ARG A 118 -16.50 2.38 -14.05
C ARG A 118 -15.04 2.63 -13.69
N PHE A 119 -14.15 2.33 -14.63
CA PHE A 119 -12.70 2.33 -14.41
C PHE A 119 -11.94 3.19 -15.43
N ASN A 120 -11.16 4.14 -14.94
CA ASN A 120 -10.28 5.01 -15.72
C ASN A 120 -9.10 5.55 -14.91
N ALA A 121 -8.70 4.88 -13.83
CA ALA A 121 -7.67 5.36 -12.93
C ALA A 121 -6.34 5.59 -13.64
N PHE A 122 -5.95 4.70 -14.57
CA PHE A 122 -4.72 4.86 -15.35
C PHE A 122 -4.71 6.18 -16.14
N SER A 123 -5.78 6.47 -16.87
CA SER A 123 -5.90 7.72 -17.64
C SER A 123 -5.90 8.94 -16.73
N ALA A 124 -6.59 8.86 -15.59
CA ALA A 124 -6.60 9.94 -14.59
C ALA A 124 -5.21 10.21 -14.01
N SER A 125 -4.45 9.16 -13.69
CA SER A 125 -3.06 9.27 -13.23
C SER A 125 -2.16 9.85 -14.32
N VAL A 126 -2.26 9.39 -15.56
CA VAL A 126 -1.46 9.92 -16.68
C VAL A 126 -1.71 11.41 -16.88
N VAL A 127 -2.97 11.87 -16.83
CA VAL A 127 -3.30 13.31 -16.90
C VAL A 127 -2.69 14.08 -15.73
N THR A 128 -2.84 13.56 -14.51
CA THR A 128 -2.27 14.17 -13.29
C THR A 128 -0.75 14.31 -13.41
N LEU A 129 -0.06 13.23 -13.80
CA LEU A 129 1.39 13.20 -13.97
C LEU A 129 1.85 14.10 -15.14
N SER A 130 1.05 14.23 -16.20
CA SER A 130 1.35 15.13 -17.31
C SER A 130 1.32 16.61 -16.88
N ILE A 131 0.36 16.99 -16.03
CA ILE A 131 0.30 18.33 -15.43
C ILE A 131 1.54 18.57 -14.56
N CYS A 132 1.91 17.60 -13.73
CA CYS A 132 3.11 17.67 -12.91
C CYS A 132 4.40 17.75 -13.75
N ALA A 133 4.49 17.00 -14.85
CA ALA A 133 5.62 17.04 -15.77
C ALA A 133 5.73 18.41 -16.46
N ALA A 134 4.61 18.98 -16.91
CA ALA A 134 4.58 20.32 -17.48
C ALA A 134 5.00 21.39 -16.46
N GLY A 135 4.49 21.30 -15.22
CA GLY A 135 4.91 22.18 -14.13
C GLY A 135 6.40 22.08 -13.82
N THR A 136 6.94 20.87 -13.78
CA THR A 136 8.37 20.59 -13.58
C THR A 136 9.22 21.12 -14.74
N PHE A 137 8.77 20.98 -15.98
CA PHE A 137 9.48 21.51 -17.15
C PHE A 137 9.59 23.04 -17.11
N LEU A 138 8.55 23.72 -16.63
CA LEU A 138 8.49 25.19 -16.57
C LEU A 138 9.21 25.79 -15.35
N GLN A 139 9.15 25.12 -14.19
CA GLN A 139 9.59 25.68 -12.90
C GLN A 139 10.67 24.84 -12.21
N GLY A 140 11.11 23.74 -12.82
CA GLY A 140 12.10 22.83 -12.25
C GLY A 140 11.63 22.22 -10.92
N ALA A 141 12.58 22.03 -10.00
CA ALA A 141 12.31 21.49 -8.68
C ALA A 141 11.55 22.46 -7.76
N GLU A 142 11.42 23.73 -8.14
CA GLU A 142 10.67 24.76 -7.41
C GLU A 142 9.18 24.80 -7.79
N PHE A 143 8.72 23.90 -8.67
CA PHE A 143 7.31 23.78 -9.01
C PHE A 143 6.44 23.71 -7.73
N PRO A 144 5.44 24.60 -7.53
CA PRO A 144 4.74 24.74 -6.26
C PRO A 144 4.10 23.48 -5.70
N VAL A 145 3.74 22.50 -6.53
CA VAL A 145 3.21 21.21 -6.05
C VAL A 145 4.28 20.44 -5.28
N TRP A 146 5.52 20.44 -5.76
CA TRP A 146 6.63 19.72 -5.13
C TRP A 146 7.05 20.34 -3.81
N THR A 147 7.19 21.66 -3.76
CA THR A 147 7.51 22.37 -2.52
C THR A 147 6.36 22.25 -1.52
N PHE A 148 5.11 22.41 -1.97
CA PHE A 148 3.94 22.24 -1.09
C PHE A 148 3.88 20.85 -0.44
N ILE A 149 4.12 19.79 -1.22
CA ILE A 149 4.09 18.42 -0.69
C ILE A 149 5.19 18.21 0.36
N THR A 150 6.42 18.63 0.08
CA THR A 150 7.56 18.40 1.00
C THR A 150 7.43 19.24 2.26
N ASP A 151 7.04 20.50 2.12
CA ASP A 151 7.01 21.46 3.23
C ASP A 151 5.83 21.20 4.18
N ASN A 152 4.78 20.53 3.68
CA ASN A 152 3.56 20.24 4.43
C ASN A 152 3.35 18.72 4.63
N TYR A 153 4.40 17.89 4.51
CA TYR A 153 4.30 16.43 4.57
C TYR A 153 3.53 15.91 5.80
N VAL A 154 3.86 16.41 6.99
CA VAL A 154 3.18 16.00 8.24
C VAL A 154 1.73 16.47 8.26
N GLN A 155 1.44 17.67 7.78
CA GLN A 155 0.07 18.18 7.71
C GLN A 155 -0.77 17.44 6.66
N LEU A 156 -0.18 17.00 5.56
CA LEU A 156 -0.81 16.12 4.57
C LEU A 156 -1.11 14.75 5.17
N LEU A 157 -0.19 14.17 5.93
CA LEU A 157 -0.42 12.93 6.69
C LEU A 157 -1.60 13.11 7.65
N THR A 158 -1.61 14.17 8.46
CA THR A 158 -2.71 14.48 9.38
C THR A 158 -4.04 14.65 8.66
N ALA A 159 -4.06 15.41 7.56
CA ALA A 159 -5.27 15.64 6.78
C ALA A 159 -5.86 14.33 6.27
N ASN A 160 -5.02 13.43 5.75
CA ASN A 160 -5.48 12.12 5.28
C ASN A 160 -5.96 11.22 6.41
N ILE A 161 -5.29 11.21 7.57
CA ILE A 161 -5.77 10.49 8.76
C ILE A 161 -7.17 10.96 9.17
N LEU A 162 -7.38 12.28 9.26
CA LEU A 162 -8.68 12.84 9.64
C LEU A 162 -9.76 12.55 8.60
N LEU A 163 -9.43 12.66 7.31
CA LEU A 163 -10.35 12.32 6.22
C LEU A 163 -10.70 10.82 6.23
N SER A 164 -9.76 9.93 6.53
CA SER A 164 -10.03 8.49 6.69
C SER A 164 -10.96 8.21 7.85
N TYR A 165 -10.78 8.85 9.01
CA TYR A 165 -11.74 8.73 10.11
C TYR A 165 -13.12 9.28 9.73
N ALA A 166 -13.19 10.47 9.14
CA ALA A 166 -14.45 11.09 8.73
C ALA A 166 -15.22 10.22 7.72
N LEU A 167 -14.54 9.71 6.68
CA LEU A 167 -15.13 8.83 5.70
C LEU A 167 -15.57 7.50 6.33
N SER A 168 -14.75 6.90 7.20
CA SER A 168 -15.12 5.65 7.89
C SER A 168 -16.32 5.83 8.81
N THR A 169 -16.42 6.96 9.51
CA THR A 169 -17.60 7.31 10.33
C THR A 169 -18.84 7.45 9.44
N PHE A 170 -18.73 8.15 8.32
CA PHE A 170 -19.82 8.25 7.35
C PHE A 170 -20.25 6.87 6.84
N LEU A 171 -19.32 6.01 6.43
CA LEU A 171 -19.61 4.66 5.94
C LEU A 171 -20.27 3.79 7.01
N TYR A 172 -19.78 3.86 8.25
CA TYR A 172 -20.36 3.12 9.37
C TYR A 172 -21.80 3.57 9.65
N LEU A 173 -22.05 4.87 9.74
CA LEU A 173 -23.40 5.40 9.98
C LEU A 173 -24.34 5.10 8.79
N ASN A 174 -23.86 5.28 7.56
CA ASN A 174 -24.66 5.02 6.36
C ASN A 174 -25.00 3.53 6.20
N SER A 175 -24.18 2.62 6.71
CA SER A 175 -24.44 1.18 6.62
C SER A 175 -25.71 0.74 7.36
N PHE A 176 -26.22 1.52 8.32
CA PHE A 176 -27.48 1.22 9.01
C PHE A 176 -28.71 1.54 8.16
N THR A 177 -28.53 2.20 7.01
CA THR A 177 -29.60 2.42 6.03
C THR A 177 -29.76 1.26 5.05
N VAL A 178 -28.88 0.25 5.10
CA VAL A 178 -28.97 -0.94 4.25
C VAL A 178 -30.17 -1.77 4.69
N ASP A 179 -31.09 -2.00 3.76
CA ASP A 179 -32.20 -2.93 3.96
C ASP A 179 -31.68 -4.37 4.04
N THR A 180 -31.92 -5.03 5.17
CA THR A 180 -31.48 -6.41 5.43
C THR A 180 -32.52 -7.46 5.01
N GLU A 181 -33.67 -7.04 4.46
CA GLU A 181 -34.63 -7.94 3.81
C GLU A 181 -34.18 -8.26 2.38
N TYR A 182 -33.40 -9.33 2.24
CA TYR A 182 -32.85 -9.72 0.94
C TYR A 182 -33.80 -10.59 0.10
N PRO A 183 -33.79 -10.45 -1.24
CA PRO A 183 -33.07 -9.44 -2.01
C PRO A 183 -33.76 -8.07 -1.90
N ASN A 184 -32.99 -7.01 -1.59
CA ASN A 184 -33.52 -5.65 -1.54
C ASN A 184 -33.51 -4.97 -2.93
N ARG A 185 -34.13 -3.79 -3.02
CA ARG A 185 -34.25 -3.04 -4.28
C ARG A 185 -32.96 -2.35 -4.71
N ASP A 186 -32.11 -2.00 -3.76
CA ASP A 186 -30.98 -1.10 -3.97
C ASP A 186 -29.67 -1.84 -4.30
N LEU A 187 -29.69 -3.18 -4.34
CA LEU A 187 -28.51 -4.03 -4.56
C LEU A 187 -27.38 -3.76 -3.55
N ARG A 188 -27.74 -3.43 -2.30
CA ARG A 188 -26.80 -3.19 -1.20
C ARG A 188 -26.79 -4.39 -0.27
N GLU A 189 -25.63 -4.85 0.16
CA GLU A 189 -25.51 -5.97 1.11
C GLU A 189 -24.52 -5.63 2.22
N LEU A 190 -24.76 -6.18 3.41
CA LEU A 190 -23.81 -6.12 4.51
C LEU A 190 -22.72 -7.18 4.33
N ALA A 191 -21.46 -6.82 4.61
CA ALA A 191 -20.35 -7.75 4.63
C ALA A 191 -20.51 -8.74 5.79
N ALA A 192 -20.35 -10.04 5.53
CA ALA A 192 -20.50 -11.08 6.54
C ALA A 192 -19.58 -10.88 7.76
N GLY A 193 -18.38 -10.34 7.53
CA GLY A 193 -17.43 -10.01 8.61
C GLY A 193 -17.78 -8.75 9.41
N GLY A 194 -18.65 -7.87 8.90
CA GLY A 194 -18.97 -6.57 9.48
C GLY A 194 -20.23 -6.53 10.34
N MET A 195 -20.79 -7.68 10.71
CA MET A 195 -22.06 -7.75 11.47
C MET A 195 -21.88 -8.42 12.83
N THR A 196 -20.78 -8.13 13.53
CA THR A 196 -20.45 -8.83 14.78
C THR A 196 -21.17 -8.28 16.01
N GLY A 197 -21.68 -7.06 15.93
CA GLY A 197 -22.24 -6.33 17.07
C GLY A 197 -21.18 -5.65 17.94
N ASN A 198 -19.89 -5.84 17.65
CA ASN A 198 -18.81 -5.08 18.29
C ASN A 198 -18.57 -3.79 17.49
N LEU A 199 -18.94 -2.65 18.09
CA LEU A 199 -18.81 -1.31 17.48
C LEU A 199 -17.43 -1.07 16.86
N ILE A 200 -16.36 -1.37 17.61
CA ILE A 200 -14.99 -1.05 17.17
C ILE A 200 -14.57 -1.95 16.02
N TYR A 201 -14.91 -3.23 16.09
CA TYR A 201 -14.60 -4.17 15.01
C TYR A 201 -15.39 -3.86 13.73
N ASP A 202 -16.69 -3.65 13.85
CA ASP A 202 -17.57 -3.37 12.71
C ASP A 202 -17.23 -2.01 12.06
N PHE A 203 -16.75 -1.02 12.84
CA PHE A 203 -16.17 0.22 12.34
C PHE A 203 -14.85 -0.02 11.60
N TYR A 204 -13.99 -0.86 12.16
CA TYR A 204 -12.68 -1.19 11.59
C TYR A 204 -12.81 -1.94 10.26
N ILE A 205 -13.53 -3.07 10.24
CA ILE A 205 -13.66 -3.92 9.05
C ILE A 205 -14.65 -3.37 8.04
N GLY A 206 -15.64 -2.60 8.48
CA GLY A 206 -16.72 -2.06 7.64
C GLY A 206 -17.93 -2.96 7.58
N ARG A 207 -19.11 -2.36 7.67
CA ARG A 207 -20.42 -3.04 7.68
C ARG A 207 -20.97 -3.29 6.28
N GLU A 208 -20.97 -2.27 5.42
CA GLU A 208 -21.50 -2.36 4.05
C GLU A 208 -20.44 -2.96 3.11
N LEU A 209 -20.87 -3.90 2.25
CA LEU A 209 -19.97 -4.61 1.35
C LEU A 209 -19.42 -3.67 0.27
N ASN A 210 -20.26 -3.01 -0.52
CA ASN A 210 -19.81 -2.11 -1.60
C ASN A 210 -20.55 -0.77 -1.51
N PRO A 211 -20.16 0.12 -0.58
CA PRO A 211 -20.88 1.37 -0.36
C PRO A 211 -20.73 2.30 -1.56
N ARG A 212 -21.88 2.79 -2.02
CA ARG A 212 -22.01 3.68 -3.17
C ARG A 212 -22.58 5.03 -2.75
N ALA A 213 -22.03 6.10 -3.30
CA ALA A 213 -22.53 7.45 -3.08
C ALA A 213 -22.86 8.11 -4.43
N THR A 214 -24.10 8.60 -4.56
CA THR A 214 -24.50 9.44 -5.70
C THR A 214 -24.17 10.88 -5.40
N LEU A 215 -23.15 11.42 -6.07
CA LEU A 215 -22.73 12.80 -5.92
C LEU A 215 -23.37 13.67 -7.02
N PRO A 216 -23.93 14.87 -6.71
CA PRO A 216 -24.70 15.68 -7.67
C PRO A 216 -24.00 15.99 -9.01
N LEU A 217 -22.67 16.01 -9.05
CA LEU A 217 -21.88 16.33 -10.25
C LEU A 217 -21.10 15.13 -10.83
N PHE A 218 -20.81 14.12 -10.00
CA PHE A 218 -19.98 12.99 -10.41
C PHE A 218 -20.82 11.75 -10.76
N GLY A 219 -22.05 11.66 -10.25
CA GLY A 219 -22.88 10.46 -10.38
C GLY A 219 -22.58 9.46 -9.27
N GLU A 220 -22.99 8.21 -9.47
CA GLU A 220 -22.77 7.14 -8.49
C GLU A 220 -21.33 6.63 -8.54
N ILE A 221 -20.59 6.83 -7.45
CA ILE A 221 -19.27 6.28 -7.24
C ILE A 221 -19.35 5.07 -6.31
N ASP A 222 -18.61 4.04 -6.65
CA ASP A 222 -18.27 2.97 -5.71
C ASP A 222 -17.04 3.44 -4.91
N ILE A 223 -17.26 3.74 -3.63
CA ILE A 223 -16.27 4.43 -2.79
C ILE A 223 -15.03 3.53 -2.61
N LYS A 224 -15.26 2.23 -2.46
CA LYS A 224 -14.19 1.26 -2.21
C LYS A 224 -13.24 1.16 -3.38
N THR A 225 -13.76 0.83 -4.56
CA THR A 225 -12.91 0.67 -5.75
C THR A 225 -12.21 1.98 -6.11
N TRP A 226 -12.86 3.14 -5.94
CA TRP A 226 -12.23 4.43 -6.21
C TRP A 226 -11.07 4.73 -5.25
N CYS A 227 -11.27 4.53 -3.94
CA CYS A 227 -10.23 4.72 -2.92
C CYS A 227 -9.04 3.77 -3.11
N GLU A 228 -9.29 2.50 -3.41
CA GLU A 228 -8.28 1.46 -3.55
C GLU A 228 -7.28 1.75 -4.69
N VAL A 229 -7.75 2.34 -5.80
CA VAL A 229 -6.94 2.46 -7.03
C VAL A 229 -6.41 3.83 -7.35
N TRP A 230 -7.11 4.92 -7.01
CA TRP A 230 -6.75 6.24 -7.51
C TRP A 230 -6.06 7.15 -6.48
N PRO A 231 -6.73 7.64 -5.41
CA PRO A 231 -6.20 8.72 -4.59
C PRO A 231 -4.90 8.33 -3.89
N GLY A 232 -4.85 7.12 -3.30
CA GLY A 232 -3.70 6.59 -2.59
C GLY A 232 -2.52 6.24 -3.50
N LEU A 233 -2.76 5.39 -4.51
CA LEU A 233 -1.70 4.94 -5.41
C LEU A 233 -1.12 6.07 -6.26
N THR A 234 -1.95 6.99 -6.76
CA THR A 234 -1.43 8.16 -7.49
C THR A 234 -0.72 9.12 -6.53
N GLY A 235 -1.24 9.28 -5.30
CA GLY A 235 -0.62 10.07 -4.25
C GLY A 235 0.76 9.57 -3.86
N TRP A 236 0.98 8.26 -3.88
CA TRP A 236 2.29 7.64 -3.70
C TRP A 236 3.30 8.13 -4.75
N ILE A 237 2.95 8.07 -6.04
CA ILE A 237 3.83 8.59 -7.11
C ILE A 237 4.10 10.08 -6.91
N LEU A 238 3.10 10.87 -6.53
CA LEU A 238 3.27 12.30 -6.31
C LEU A 238 4.22 12.61 -5.15
N LEU A 239 4.16 11.84 -4.06
CA LEU A 239 5.10 11.95 -2.95
C LEU A 239 6.52 11.61 -3.41
N ASP A 240 6.68 10.50 -4.12
CA ASP A 240 7.98 10.07 -4.67
C ASP A 240 8.61 11.14 -5.57
N LEU A 241 7.83 11.73 -6.50
CA LEU A 241 8.29 12.81 -7.37
C LEU A 241 8.64 14.08 -6.59
N ALA A 242 7.86 14.42 -5.56
CA ALA A 242 8.17 15.55 -4.69
C ALA A 242 9.49 15.34 -3.93
N PHE A 243 9.79 14.11 -3.52
CA PHE A 243 11.05 13.73 -2.88
C PHE A 243 12.24 13.75 -3.85
N ILE A 244 12.05 13.40 -5.13
CA ILE A 244 13.09 13.62 -6.17
C ILE A 244 13.40 15.12 -6.31
N ALA A 245 12.36 15.95 -6.41
CA ALA A 245 12.52 17.40 -6.49
C ALA A 245 13.22 17.95 -5.23
N GLN A 246 12.87 17.43 -4.04
CA GLN A 246 13.53 17.77 -2.78
C GLN A 246 15.02 17.42 -2.80
N GLN A 247 15.38 16.22 -3.28
CA GLN A 247 16.79 15.82 -3.39
C GLN A 247 17.58 16.80 -4.27
N TYR A 248 17.00 17.21 -5.40
CA TYR A 248 17.62 18.19 -6.28
C TYR A 248 17.79 19.56 -5.60
N ARG A 249 16.79 20.05 -4.87
CA ARG A 249 16.90 21.30 -4.09
C ARG A 249 17.93 21.19 -2.95
N ASN A 250 18.07 20.01 -2.36
CA ASN A 250 19.00 19.76 -1.27
C ASN A 250 20.46 19.68 -1.75
N TYR A 251 20.72 19.12 -2.94
CA TYR A 251 22.07 18.74 -3.36
C TYR A 251 22.52 19.28 -4.73
N GLY A 252 21.60 19.82 -5.54
CA GLY A 252 21.86 20.23 -6.92
C GLY A 252 21.97 19.07 -7.93
N TYR A 253 21.73 17.82 -7.48
CA TYR A 253 21.72 16.62 -8.31
C TYR A 253 20.71 15.60 -7.77
N ILE A 254 20.41 14.58 -8.59
CA ILE A 254 19.59 13.44 -8.19
C ILE A 254 20.41 12.13 -8.26
N SER A 255 20.20 11.22 -7.32
CA SER A 255 20.89 9.93 -7.26
C SER A 255 20.26 8.87 -8.16
N ASP A 256 21.06 7.92 -8.62
CA ASP A 256 20.56 6.78 -9.41
C ASP A 256 19.60 5.90 -8.60
N SER A 257 19.82 5.78 -7.28
CA SER A 257 18.94 5.07 -6.36
C SER A 257 17.53 5.65 -6.29
N ILE A 258 17.37 6.97 -6.16
CA ILE A 258 16.03 7.57 -6.04
C ILE A 258 15.28 7.47 -7.36
N VAL A 259 15.98 7.66 -8.49
CA VAL A 259 15.39 7.51 -9.82
C VAL A 259 14.95 6.06 -10.02
N PHE A 260 15.79 5.09 -9.66
CA PHE A 260 15.44 3.67 -9.78
C PHE A 260 14.24 3.30 -8.90
N THR A 261 14.29 3.60 -7.59
CA THR A 261 13.22 3.28 -6.63
C THR A 261 11.89 3.85 -7.08
N THR A 262 11.85 5.16 -7.40
CA THR A 262 10.61 5.82 -7.80
C THR A 262 10.09 5.32 -9.16
N ALA A 263 10.98 4.97 -10.10
CA ALA A 263 10.58 4.38 -11.38
C ALA A 263 9.94 2.99 -11.22
N VAL A 264 10.50 2.11 -10.38
CA VAL A 264 9.92 0.77 -10.16
C VAL A 264 8.61 0.84 -9.37
N GLN A 265 8.50 1.78 -8.43
CA GLN A 265 7.26 2.04 -7.67
C GLN A 265 6.17 2.63 -8.58
N ALA A 266 6.50 3.60 -9.43
CA ALA A 266 5.58 4.16 -10.41
C ALA A 266 5.14 3.10 -11.45
N TYR A 267 6.04 2.23 -11.92
CA TYR A 267 5.66 1.10 -12.77
C TYR A 267 4.67 0.17 -12.07
N TYR A 268 4.88 -0.16 -10.80
CA TYR A 268 3.98 -1.02 -10.04
C TYR A 268 2.56 -0.42 -9.96
N VAL A 269 2.45 0.86 -9.61
CA VAL A 269 1.18 1.59 -9.56
C VAL A 269 0.52 1.69 -10.93
N LEU A 270 1.24 2.17 -11.95
CA LEU A 270 0.65 2.38 -13.27
C LEU A 270 0.26 1.04 -13.91
N SER A 271 1.02 -0.03 -13.68
CA SER A 271 0.67 -1.37 -14.15
C SER A 271 -0.58 -1.92 -13.45
N SER A 272 -0.81 -1.62 -12.16
CA SER A 272 -2.03 -2.05 -11.47
C SER A 272 -3.24 -1.26 -11.95
N GLN A 273 -3.11 0.06 -12.10
CA GLN A 273 -4.15 0.94 -12.63
C GLN A 273 -4.49 0.63 -14.10
N PHE A 274 -3.52 0.18 -14.91
CA PHE A 274 -3.79 -0.27 -16.27
C PHE A 274 -4.66 -1.54 -16.30
N ASN A 275 -4.51 -2.42 -15.30
CA ASN A 275 -5.31 -3.63 -15.14
C ASN A 275 -6.35 -3.51 -14.02
N GLU A 276 -6.95 -2.33 -13.87
CA GLU A 276 -7.84 -1.92 -12.77
C GLU A 276 -8.92 -2.96 -12.49
N SER A 277 -9.56 -3.51 -13.53
CA SER A 277 -10.65 -4.48 -13.38
C SER A 277 -10.29 -5.78 -12.65
N SER A 278 -8.99 -6.08 -12.47
CA SER A 278 -8.56 -7.27 -11.73
C SER A 278 -8.91 -7.22 -10.23
N ILE A 279 -9.08 -6.02 -9.65
CA ILE A 279 -9.47 -5.85 -8.24
C ILE A 279 -10.85 -6.42 -7.93
N LEU A 280 -11.74 -6.49 -8.92
CA LEU A 280 -13.11 -6.97 -8.76
C LEU A 280 -13.22 -8.44 -8.33
N THR A 281 -12.11 -9.16 -8.34
CA THR A 281 -12.01 -10.55 -7.86
C THR A 281 -11.24 -10.69 -6.55
N MET A 282 -10.77 -9.58 -5.98
CA MET A 282 -10.04 -9.54 -4.72
C MET A 282 -10.98 -9.58 -3.53
N MET A 283 -10.45 -10.05 -2.41
CA MET A 283 -11.18 -10.21 -1.15
C MET A 283 -11.73 -8.88 -0.64
N ASP A 284 -10.95 -7.81 -0.80
CA ASP A 284 -11.29 -6.45 -0.40
C ASP A 284 -12.60 -6.01 -1.06
N ILE A 285 -12.84 -6.34 -2.34
CA ILE A 285 -14.09 -6.04 -3.05
C ILE A 285 -15.19 -7.08 -2.78
N THR A 286 -14.83 -8.36 -2.74
CA THR A 286 -15.84 -9.45 -2.80
C THR A 286 -16.37 -9.91 -1.45
N THR A 287 -15.63 -9.71 -0.35
CA THR A 287 -16.00 -10.24 0.97
C THR A 287 -15.87 -9.24 2.11
N ASP A 288 -14.83 -8.40 2.10
CA ASP A 288 -14.54 -7.50 3.21
C ASP A 288 -15.40 -6.22 3.07
N GLY A 289 -15.86 -5.63 4.17
CA GLY A 289 -16.61 -4.38 4.11
C GLY A 289 -15.69 -3.19 3.84
N MET A 290 -16.25 -2.00 3.61
CA MET A 290 -15.45 -0.76 3.63
C MET A 290 -15.57 -0.07 4.98
N GLY A 291 -14.52 -0.21 5.80
CA GLY A 291 -14.39 0.44 7.10
C GLY A 291 -13.09 1.22 7.23
N PHE A 292 -12.68 1.50 8.46
CA PHE A 292 -11.43 2.21 8.74
C PHE A 292 -10.20 1.48 8.20
N MET A 293 -10.16 0.15 8.23
CA MET A 293 -9.04 -0.63 7.72
C MET A 293 -8.70 -0.31 6.26
N LEU A 294 -9.68 -0.41 5.36
CA LEU A 294 -9.48 -0.10 3.94
C LEU A 294 -9.31 1.40 3.72
N THR A 295 -10.16 2.23 4.34
CA THR A 295 -10.10 3.68 4.15
C THR A 295 -8.77 4.30 4.61
N PHE A 296 -8.22 3.85 5.74
CA PHE A 296 -6.90 4.27 6.22
C PHE A 296 -5.79 3.60 5.40
N GLY A 297 -5.96 2.33 5.04
CA GLY A 297 -5.05 1.60 4.16
C GLY A 297 -4.78 2.35 2.86
N ASP A 298 -5.86 2.71 2.17
CA ASP A 298 -5.83 3.33 0.85
C ASP A 298 -5.33 4.78 0.91
N LEU A 299 -5.90 5.61 1.78
CA LEU A 299 -5.66 7.05 1.78
C LEU A 299 -4.41 7.48 2.57
N VAL A 300 -3.94 6.64 3.49
CA VAL A 300 -2.84 6.98 4.41
C VAL A 300 -1.70 5.97 4.33
N TRP A 301 -1.98 4.70 4.58
CA TRP A 301 -0.92 3.70 4.73
C TRP A 301 -0.11 3.54 3.44
N VAL A 302 -0.78 3.33 2.31
CA VAL A 302 -0.12 3.17 1.00
C VAL A 302 0.73 4.38 0.63
N PRO A 303 0.20 5.60 0.48
CA PRO A 303 1.02 6.73 0.02
C PRO A 303 2.15 7.11 0.98
N PHE A 304 1.89 7.15 2.29
CA PHE A 304 2.88 7.67 3.25
C PHE A 304 3.89 6.62 3.72
N LEU A 305 3.52 5.35 3.82
CA LEU A 305 4.49 4.31 4.16
C LEU A 305 5.32 3.92 2.93
N TYR A 306 4.71 3.78 1.75
CA TYR A 306 5.40 3.21 0.59
C TYR A 306 6.35 4.21 -0.09
N SER A 307 6.23 5.51 0.22
CA SER A 307 7.18 6.55 -0.20
C SER A 307 8.34 6.77 0.79
N THR A 308 8.43 5.98 1.88
CA THR A 308 9.47 6.13 2.91
C THR A 308 10.89 6.02 2.33
N GLN A 309 11.08 5.17 1.32
CA GLN A 309 12.38 4.95 0.67
C GLN A 309 12.79 6.18 -0.15
N ALA A 310 11.87 6.76 -0.92
CA ALA A 310 12.11 8.00 -1.66
C ALA A 310 12.37 9.17 -0.70
N ARG A 311 11.59 9.28 0.39
CA ARG A 311 11.80 10.27 1.45
C ARG A 311 13.18 10.16 2.11
N TYR A 312 13.62 8.94 2.43
CA TYR A 312 14.96 8.69 2.95
C TYR A 312 16.03 9.13 1.96
N LEU A 313 15.91 8.74 0.68
CA LEU A 313 16.89 9.06 -0.35
C LEU A 313 16.96 10.56 -0.65
N ALA A 314 15.86 11.29 -0.50
CA ALA A 314 15.84 12.75 -0.65
C ALA A 314 16.73 13.47 0.37
N ALA A 315 16.88 12.88 1.55
CA ALA A 315 17.73 13.39 2.62
C ALA A 315 19.13 12.75 2.66
N PHE A 316 19.31 11.55 2.11
CA PHE A 316 20.62 10.89 2.00
C PHE A 316 20.80 10.20 0.64
N PRO A 317 21.39 10.90 -0.36
CA PRO A 317 21.64 10.35 -1.68
C PRO A 317 22.63 9.18 -1.69
N VAL A 318 22.19 8.04 -2.20
CA VAL A 318 23.01 6.83 -2.40
C VAL A 318 23.32 6.66 -3.88
N HIS A 319 24.61 6.58 -4.25
CA HIS A 319 25.01 6.27 -5.62
C HIS A 319 25.43 4.80 -5.74
N LEU A 320 24.64 4.02 -6.47
CA LEU A 320 24.83 2.58 -6.61
C LEU A 320 25.74 2.25 -7.79
N GLY A 321 25.69 3.02 -8.87
CA GLY A 321 26.33 2.70 -10.13
C GLY A 321 25.62 1.57 -10.87
N ALA A 322 25.87 1.50 -12.18
CA ALA A 322 25.19 0.57 -13.08
C ALA A 322 25.21 -0.90 -12.63
N PRO A 323 26.32 -1.49 -12.11
CA PRO A 323 26.32 -2.91 -11.73
C PRO A 323 25.32 -3.25 -10.62
N ARG A 324 25.24 -2.40 -9.59
CA ARG A 324 24.32 -2.61 -8.47
C ARG A 324 22.87 -2.33 -8.87
N ILE A 325 22.64 -1.28 -9.67
CA ILE A 325 21.31 -1.02 -10.25
C ILE A 325 20.85 -2.22 -11.08
N LEU A 326 21.68 -2.76 -11.97
CA LEU A 326 21.35 -3.92 -12.80
C LEU A 326 21.06 -5.17 -11.97
N ALA A 327 21.84 -5.41 -10.90
CA ALA A 327 21.58 -6.52 -9.99
C ALA A 327 20.21 -6.39 -9.29
N ILE A 328 19.87 -5.19 -8.81
CA ILE A 328 18.57 -4.93 -8.17
C ILE A 328 17.43 -5.01 -9.21
N ALA A 329 17.64 -4.51 -10.42
CA ALA A 329 16.69 -4.63 -11.53
C ALA A 329 16.42 -6.10 -11.88
N ALA A 330 17.46 -6.95 -11.88
CA ALA A 330 17.29 -8.38 -12.13
C ALA A 330 16.38 -9.04 -11.08
N VAL A 331 16.50 -8.65 -9.81
CA VAL A 331 15.58 -9.11 -8.74
C VAL A 331 14.15 -8.67 -9.05
N PHE A 332 13.94 -7.40 -9.43
CA PHE A 332 12.62 -6.87 -9.77
C PHE A 332 11.98 -7.60 -10.95
N VAL A 333 12.72 -7.74 -12.05
CA VAL A 333 12.27 -8.42 -13.27
C VAL A 333 11.97 -9.89 -12.99
N CYS A 334 12.79 -10.56 -12.19
CA CYS A 334 12.55 -11.94 -11.77
C CYS A 334 11.24 -12.06 -10.97
N GLY A 335 11.01 -11.15 -10.02
CA GLY A 335 9.76 -11.13 -9.24
C GLY A 335 8.51 -10.92 -10.12
N ILE A 336 8.55 -9.92 -11.01
CA ILE A 336 7.49 -9.67 -11.99
C ILE A 336 7.25 -10.90 -12.85
N TYR A 337 8.33 -11.52 -13.35
CA TYR A 337 8.23 -12.69 -14.21
C TYR A 337 7.54 -13.85 -13.49
N ILE A 338 7.96 -14.20 -12.28
CA ILE A 338 7.33 -15.26 -11.49
C ILE A 338 5.85 -14.94 -11.25
N PHE A 339 5.54 -13.72 -10.83
CA PHE A 339 4.17 -13.28 -10.55
C PHE A 339 3.27 -13.39 -11.80
N LYS A 340 3.70 -12.81 -12.93
CA LYS A 340 2.93 -12.80 -14.17
C LYS A 340 2.84 -14.20 -14.79
N ALA A 341 3.94 -14.95 -14.84
CA ALA A 341 3.96 -16.30 -15.42
C ALA A 341 3.05 -17.26 -14.64
N ALA A 342 3.06 -17.22 -13.30
CA ALA A 342 2.18 -18.05 -12.48
C ALA A 342 0.69 -17.71 -12.72
N ASN A 343 0.35 -16.41 -12.72
CA ASN A 343 -1.04 -15.99 -12.95
C ASN A 343 -1.52 -16.28 -14.37
N ASN A 344 -0.68 -16.05 -15.39
CA ASN A 344 -1.00 -16.37 -16.78
C ASN A 344 -1.17 -17.88 -16.99
N GLN A 345 -0.34 -18.73 -16.36
CA GLN A 345 -0.52 -20.19 -16.41
C GLN A 345 -1.88 -20.61 -15.84
N LYS A 346 -2.28 -20.06 -14.68
CA LYS A 346 -3.60 -20.31 -14.08
C LYS A 346 -4.73 -19.83 -14.98
N HIS A 347 -4.60 -18.64 -15.56
CA HIS A 347 -5.62 -18.06 -16.42
C HIS A 347 -5.80 -18.88 -17.70
N LEU A 348 -4.70 -19.21 -18.39
CA LEU A 348 -4.70 -19.99 -19.62
C LEU A 348 -5.26 -21.40 -19.38
N PHE A 349 -4.87 -22.05 -18.28
CA PHE A 349 -5.43 -23.35 -17.90
C PHE A 349 -6.94 -23.32 -17.66
N ARG A 350 -7.47 -22.23 -17.10
CA ARG A 350 -8.91 -22.09 -16.82
C ARG A 350 -9.74 -21.71 -18.04
N THR A 351 -9.15 -20.98 -18.98
CA THR A 351 -9.87 -20.42 -20.14
C THR A 351 -9.67 -21.23 -21.42
N GLN A 352 -8.49 -21.80 -21.61
CA GLN A 352 -8.11 -22.58 -22.79
C GLN A 352 -7.35 -23.85 -22.37
N PRO A 353 -8.02 -24.82 -21.71
CA PRO A 353 -7.36 -26.02 -21.17
C PRO A 353 -6.71 -26.91 -22.23
N SER A 354 -7.08 -26.79 -23.51
CA SER A 354 -6.48 -27.52 -24.63
C SER A 354 -5.19 -26.89 -25.16
N HIS A 355 -4.82 -25.70 -24.69
CA HIS A 355 -3.63 -25.00 -25.18
C HIS A 355 -2.35 -25.81 -24.86
N PRO A 356 -1.41 -25.98 -25.82
CA PRO A 356 -0.22 -26.83 -25.65
C PRO A 356 0.60 -26.54 -24.40
N ALA A 357 0.70 -25.27 -23.99
CA ALA A 357 1.44 -24.85 -22.80
C ALA A 357 0.85 -25.34 -21.46
N VAL A 358 -0.42 -25.77 -21.43
CA VAL A 358 -1.12 -26.16 -20.18
C VAL A 358 -1.86 -27.49 -20.26
N ARG A 359 -2.10 -28.04 -21.46
CA ARG A 359 -2.91 -29.25 -21.65
C ARG A 359 -2.35 -30.49 -20.93
N ASP A 360 -1.02 -30.58 -20.86
CA ASP A 360 -0.29 -31.73 -20.30
C ASP A 360 0.07 -31.51 -18.81
N LEU A 361 -0.36 -30.39 -18.20
CA LEU A 361 -0.13 -30.11 -16.79
C LEU A 361 -1.05 -30.98 -15.91
N SER A 362 -0.45 -31.64 -14.91
CA SER A 362 -1.22 -32.41 -13.93
C SER A 362 -2.13 -31.50 -13.10
N SER A 363 -3.31 -32.04 -12.77
CA SER A 363 -4.31 -31.33 -11.98
C SER A 363 -5.19 -32.32 -11.21
N ILE A 364 -5.75 -31.88 -10.09
CA ILE A 364 -6.80 -32.60 -9.36
C ILE A 364 -8.15 -32.08 -9.83
N THR A 365 -9.01 -32.98 -10.32
CA THR A 365 -10.41 -32.67 -10.58
C THR A 365 -11.17 -32.77 -9.27
N THR A 366 -11.73 -31.65 -8.83
CA THR A 366 -12.50 -31.56 -7.59
C THR A 366 -13.90 -32.14 -7.76
N GLN A 367 -14.54 -32.56 -6.67
CA GLN A 367 -15.94 -33.03 -6.64
C GLN A 367 -16.93 -31.99 -7.21
N ARG A 368 -16.55 -30.71 -7.20
CA ARG A 368 -17.33 -29.59 -7.75
C ARG A 368 -17.14 -29.38 -9.25
N GLY A 369 -16.38 -30.24 -9.93
CA GLY A 369 -16.08 -30.13 -11.37
C GLY A 369 -15.01 -29.07 -11.70
N THR A 370 -14.44 -28.38 -10.71
CA THR A 370 -13.30 -27.46 -10.94
C THR A 370 -11.97 -28.21 -10.90
N ARG A 371 -10.90 -27.61 -11.43
CA ARG A 371 -9.56 -28.23 -11.48
C ARG A 371 -8.53 -27.41 -10.69
N LEU A 372 -7.69 -28.09 -9.92
CA LEU A 372 -6.56 -27.53 -9.16
C LEU A 372 -5.25 -27.97 -9.81
N LEU A 373 -4.43 -27.03 -10.28
CA LEU A 373 -3.14 -27.30 -10.94
C LEU A 373 -2.11 -27.82 -9.94
N THR A 374 -1.51 -28.99 -10.21
CA THR A 374 -0.45 -29.61 -9.40
C THR A 374 0.91 -29.67 -10.10
N ALA A 375 1.04 -29.06 -11.29
CA ALA A 375 2.28 -28.94 -12.06
C ALA A 375 2.59 -27.48 -12.40
N GLY A 376 3.79 -27.25 -12.96
CA GLY A 376 4.27 -25.91 -13.30
C GLY A 376 4.49 -25.06 -12.06
N TRP A 377 4.17 -23.76 -12.15
CA TRP A 377 4.29 -22.80 -11.07
C TRP A 377 3.46 -23.23 -9.83
N TRP A 378 2.23 -23.67 -10.06
CA TRP A 378 1.31 -24.12 -9.01
C TRP A 378 1.62 -25.52 -8.47
N GLY A 379 2.58 -26.24 -9.08
CA GLY A 379 3.15 -27.46 -8.55
C GLY A 379 4.37 -27.24 -7.64
N LEU A 380 5.07 -26.09 -7.79
CA LEU A 380 6.22 -25.73 -6.95
C LEU A 380 5.79 -25.28 -5.55
N SER A 381 4.80 -24.38 -5.50
CA SER A 381 4.14 -23.95 -4.26
C SER A 381 2.72 -23.47 -4.56
N ARG A 382 1.86 -23.51 -3.54
CA ARG A 382 0.44 -23.14 -3.67
C ARG A 382 0.24 -21.66 -4.01
N HIS A 383 1.19 -20.82 -3.64
CA HIS A 383 1.19 -19.38 -3.83
C HIS A 383 2.55 -18.85 -4.30
N ILE A 384 3.13 -19.47 -5.35
CA ILE A 384 4.40 -19.00 -5.93
C ILE A 384 4.29 -17.58 -6.51
N ASN A 385 3.08 -17.15 -6.90
CA ASN A 385 2.81 -15.77 -7.27
C ASN A 385 3.07 -14.81 -6.10
N TYR A 386 2.75 -15.19 -4.85
CA TYR A 386 3.06 -14.36 -3.68
C TYR A 386 4.56 -14.28 -3.42
N PHE A 387 5.33 -15.33 -3.75
CA PHE A 387 6.79 -15.23 -3.72
C PHE A 387 7.31 -14.23 -4.76
N GLY A 388 6.78 -14.27 -5.99
CA GLY A 388 7.10 -13.29 -7.02
C GLY A 388 6.73 -11.85 -6.60
N ASP A 389 5.61 -11.67 -5.91
CA ASP A 389 5.18 -10.38 -5.37
C ASP A 389 6.11 -9.90 -4.24
N TRP A 390 6.46 -10.78 -3.31
CA TRP A 390 7.40 -10.44 -2.24
C TRP A 390 8.78 -10.08 -2.80
N LEU A 391 9.25 -10.79 -3.83
CA LEU A 391 10.52 -10.49 -4.49
C LEU A 391 10.52 -9.10 -5.17
N GLN A 392 9.37 -8.65 -5.69
CA GLN A 392 9.20 -7.30 -6.23
C GLN A 392 9.29 -6.20 -5.17
N ALA A 393 8.97 -6.50 -3.91
CA ALA A 393 9.04 -5.53 -2.82
C ALA A 393 10.49 -5.14 -2.45
N TRP A 394 11.45 -6.04 -2.62
CA TRP A 394 12.85 -5.82 -2.24
C TRP A 394 13.51 -4.65 -3.01
N PRO A 395 13.39 -4.57 -4.35
CA PRO A 395 13.88 -3.43 -5.14
C PRO A 395 13.39 -2.05 -4.72
N PHE A 396 12.32 -1.94 -3.92
CA PHE A 396 11.90 -0.64 -3.38
C PHE A 396 12.86 -0.17 -2.28
N SER A 397 13.33 -1.10 -1.44
CA SER A 397 14.17 -0.83 -0.27
C SER A 397 15.68 -0.99 -0.51
N LEU A 398 16.10 -1.96 -1.33
CA LEU A 398 17.51 -2.25 -1.60
C LEU A 398 18.34 -1.01 -2.03
N PRO A 399 17.79 -0.06 -2.81
CA PRO A 399 18.55 1.13 -3.19
C PRO A 399 18.92 2.06 -2.04
N THR A 400 18.28 1.93 -0.88
CA THR A 400 18.63 2.69 0.34
C THR A 400 19.91 2.18 1.03
N GLY A 401 20.39 0.99 0.65
CA GLY A 401 21.64 0.40 1.15
C GLY A 401 21.61 0.16 2.66
N VAL A 402 22.78 0.30 3.30
CA VAL A 402 22.91 0.28 4.76
C VAL A 402 22.38 1.63 5.29
N ALA A 403 21.05 1.76 5.31
CA ALA A 403 20.37 3.02 5.56
C ALA A 403 20.64 3.53 6.99
N GLY A 404 20.82 4.84 7.14
CA GLY A 404 21.20 5.46 8.40
C GLY A 404 21.91 6.79 8.20
N TYR A 405 21.43 7.88 8.80
CA TYR A 405 22.17 9.15 8.86
C TYR A 405 21.77 10.04 10.04
N THR A 406 22.67 10.95 10.40
CA THR A 406 22.43 12.08 11.30
C THR A 406 22.65 13.38 10.53
N MET A 407 21.83 14.39 10.81
CA MET A 407 21.96 15.73 10.25
C MET A 407 22.85 16.61 11.13
N LEU A 408 23.88 17.20 10.54
CA LEU A 408 24.74 18.19 11.18
C LEU A 408 24.44 19.60 10.65
N PRO A 409 24.46 20.63 11.51
CA PRO A 409 24.24 22.01 11.10
C PRO A 409 25.38 22.51 10.20
N ALA A 410 25.09 23.56 9.42
CA ALA A 410 26.08 24.18 8.56
C ALA A 410 27.28 24.70 9.37
N GLY A 411 28.49 24.45 8.86
CA GLY A 411 29.74 24.84 9.53
C GLY A 411 30.18 23.92 10.67
N ALA A 412 29.47 22.82 10.96
CA ALA A 412 29.94 21.81 11.89
C ALA A 412 31.25 21.17 11.37
N ALA A 413 32.29 21.19 12.20
CA ALA A 413 33.58 20.60 11.85
C ALA A 413 33.46 19.06 11.82
N LEU A 414 33.47 18.48 10.62
CA LEU A 414 33.59 17.02 10.43
C LEU A 414 34.88 16.45 11.08
N ALA A 415 35.89 17.30 11.27
CA ALA A 415 37.20 16.96 11.81
C ALA A 415 37.27 16.83 13.34
N SER A 416 36.27 17.30 14.10
CA SER A 416 36.31 17.27 15.58
C SER A 416 35.63 16.05 16.21
N ALA A 417 35.16 15.09 15.41
CA ALA A 417 34.53 13.86 15.89
C ALA A 417 35.29 12.65 15.34
N GLY A 418 36.25 12.12 16.12
CA GLY A 418 37.12 11.01 15.71
C GLY A 418 36.39 9.81 15.12
N ASP A 419 35.23 9.46 15.68
CA ASP A 419 34.39 8.32 15.24
C ASP A 419 33.63 8.55 13.92
N LEU A 420 33.63 9.78 13.38
CA LEU A 420 32.96 10.14 12.12
C LEU A 420 33.93 10.21 10.94
N ALA A 421 35.25 10.13 11.19
CA ALA A 421 36.26 10.20 10.15
C ALA A 421 36.13 9.02 9.17
N GLY A 422 35.94 9.32 7.87
CA GLY A 422 35.77 8.30 6.82
C GLY A 422 34.34 7.75 6.67
N SER A 423 33.39 8.15 7.50
CA SER A 423 31.98 7.79 7.32
C SER A 423 31.40 8.46 6.06
N PRO A 424 30.56 7.76 5.27
CA PRO A 424 29.89 8.37 4.12
C PRO A 424 29.07 9.59 4.54
N SER A 425 29.35 10.74 3.92
CA SER A 425 28.68 12.01 4.18
C SER A 425 28.26 12.70 2.90
N ARG A 426 27.24 13.56 3.00
CA ARG A 426 26.64 14.32 1.90
C ARG A 426 26.38 15.74 2.37
N THR A 427 27.08 16.70 1.79
CA THR A 427 26.88 18.13 2.07
C THR A 427 25.76 18.66 1.19
N MET A 428 24.77 19.30 1.82
CA MET A 428 23.66 19.98 1.16
C MET A 428 24.08 21.38 0.69
N LEU A 429 23.30 21.96 -0.23
CA LEU A 429 23.54 23.31 -0.75
C LEU A 429 23.46 24.40 0.31
N ASP A 430 22.70 24.18 1.38
CA ASP A 430 22.59 25.09 2.54
C ASP A 430 23.75 24.91 3.56
N GLY A 431 24.69 24.01 3.29
CA GLY A 431 25.85 23.73 4.13
C GLY A 431 25.63 22.68 5.22
N ARG A 432 24.39 22.21 5.46
CA ARG A 432 24.14 21.06 6.35
C ARG A 432 24.80 19.80 5.81
N VAL A 433 25.12 18.86 6.70
CA VAL A 433 25.76 17.60 6.31
C VAL A 433 24.97 16.42 6.85
N ALA A 434 24.52 15.53 5.95
CA ALA A 434 23.98 14.24 6.30
C ALA A 434 25.13 13.22 6.37
N ILE A 435 25.35 12.58 7.52
CA ILE A 435 26.46 11.64 7.73
C ILE A 435 25.96 10.33 8.35
N GLN A 436 26.43 9.18 7.88
CA GLN A 436 25.96 7.91 8.41
C GLN A 436 26.42 7.66 9.84
N GLY A 437 27.74 7.68 10.09
CA GLY A 437 28.32 7.48 11.42
C GLY A 437 27.68 6.30 12.18
N PRO A 438 27.39 6.45 13.48
CA PRO A 438 26.71 5.45 14.29
C PRO A 438 25.27 5.11 13.85
N ALA A 439 24.64 5.95 13.02
CA ALA A 439 23.28 5.71 12.53
C ALA A 439 23.25 4.66 11.41
N ALA A 440 24.38 4.34 10.79
CA ALA A 440 24.47 3.36 9.71
C ALA A 440 23.81 2.01 10.09
N GLY A 441 22.89 1.54 9.24
CA GLY A 441 22.13 0.30 9.44
C GLY A 441 20.84 0.48 10.25
N TRP A 442 20.77 1.45 11.17
CA TRP A 442 19.56 1.70 11.95
C TRP A 442 18.41 2.27 11.12
N GLY A 443 18.73 3.01 10.05
CA GLY A 443 17.72 3.52 9.11
C GLY A 443 16.98 2.40 8.36
N MET A 444 17.53 1.18 8.33
CA MET A 444 16.86 0.03 7.70
C MET A 444 15.54 -0.34 8.39
N ILE A 445 15.39 0.00 9.68
CA ILE A 445 14.12 -0.19 10.41
C ILE A 445 12.97 0.52 9.69
N PHE A 446 13.22 1.67 9.05
CA PHE A 446 12.22 2.42 8.31
C PHE A 446 12.16 1.99 6.85
N THR A 447 13.30 1.94 6.17
CA THR A 447 13.34 1.72 4.72
C THR A 447 13.02 0.28 4.32
N TYR A 448 13.30 -0.71 5.17
CA TYR A 448 12.99 -2.13 4.95
C TYR A 448 11.74 -2.61 5.70
N PHE A 449 11.10 -1.75 6.51
CA PHE A 449 9.82 -2.09 7.14
C PHE A 449 8.79 -2.56 6.13
N TYR A 450 8.73 -1.91 4.97
CA TYR A 450 7.83 -2.30 3.88
C TYR A 450 8.00 -3.77 3.46
N VAL A 451 9.24 -4.24 3.27
CA VAL A 451 9.53 -5.63 2.86
C VAL A 451 9.06 -6.63 3.92
N LEU A 452 9.28 -6.31 5.19
CA LEU A 452 8.85 -7.12 6.32
C LEU A 452 7.32 -7.14 6.44
N TYR A 453 6.70 -5.95 6.46
CA TYR A 453 5.26 -5.76 6.51
C TYR A 453 4.57 -6.51 5.36
N PHE A 454 5.06 -6.36 4.13
CA PHE A 454 4.49 -7.02 2.96
C PHE A 454 4.62 -8.53 3.04
N GLY A 455 5.76 -9.05 3.52
CA GLY A 455 5.93 -10.48 3.80
C GLY A 455 4.91 -11.02 4.81
N VAL A 456 4.68 -10.30 5.92
CA VAL A 456 3.65 -10.65 6.92
C VAL A 456 2.25 -10.61 6.32
N LEU A 457 1.95 -9.58 5.51
CA LEU A 457 0.67 -9.45 4.81
C LEU A 457 0.42 -10.63 3.86
N LEU A 458 1.43 -11.04 3.08
CA LEU A 458 1.32 -12.19 2.17
C LEU A 458 1.11 -13.51 2.91
N VAL A 459 1.78 -13.71 4.05
CA VAL A 459 1.55 -14.89 4.90
C VAL A 459 0.13 -14.88 5.47
N HIS A 460 -0.35 -13.74 5.94
CA HIS A 460 -1.72 -13.62 6.42
C HIS A 460 -2.74 -13.88 5.30
N ARG A 461 -2.52 -13.31 4.11
CA ARG A 461 -3.37 -13.49 2.93
C ARG A 461 -3.41 -14.96 2.48
N GLU A 462 -2.25 -15.62 2.43
CA GLU A 462 -2.17 -17.05 2.11
C GLU A 462 -2.98 -17.89 3.10
N ARG A 463 -2.90 -17.63 4.40
CA ARG A 463 -3.67 -18.38 5.40
C ARG A 463 -5.18 -18.21 5.25
N ARG A 464 -5.64 -17.01 4.91
CA ARG A 464 -7.06 -16.75 4.61
C ARG A 464 -7.49 -17.51 3.36
N ASP A 465 -6.69 -17.46 2.29
CA ASP A 465 -6.96 -18.19 1.04
C ASP A 465 -6.98 -19.71 1.26
N ASP A 466 -6.06 -20.25 2.08
CA ASP A 466 -5.98 -21.66 2.45
C ASP A 466 -7.24 -22.10 3.21
N ALA A 467 -7.73 -21.28 4.15
CA ALA A 467 -8.96 -21.55 4.90
C ALA A 467 -10.21 -21.53 3.99
N MET A 468 -10.30 -20.56 3.08
CA MET A 468 -11.39 -20.50 2.11
C MET A 468 -11.37 -21.69 1.15
N CYS A 469 -10.20 -22.05 0.62
CA CYS A 469 -10.04 -23.21 -0.26
C CYS A 469 -10.37 -24.52 0.47
N ALA A 470 -9.99 -24.65 1.76
CA ALA A 470 -10.37 -25.80 2.58
C ALA A 470 -11.89 -25.93 2.73
N LYS A 471 -12.59 -24.82 3.03
CA LYS A 471 -14.06 -24.82 3.10
C LYS A 471 -14.71 -25.10 1.74
N LYS A 472 -14.10 -24.60 0.66
CA LYS A 472 -14.64 -24.69 -0.70
C LYS A 472 -14.49 -26.07 -1.34
N TYR A 473 -13.36 -26.75 -1.09
CA TYR A 473 -12.94 -27.97 -1.79
C TYR A 473 -12.78 -29.19 -0.88
N GLY A 474 -12.87 -29.04 0.45
CA GLY A 474 -12.89 -30.17 1.38
C GLY A 474 -11.68 -31.11 1.25
N GLU A 475 -11.94 -32.40 1.04
CA GLU A 475 -10.91 -33.43 0.92
C GLU A 475 -9.99 -33.23 -0.29
N ASP A 476 -10.50 -32.70 -1.40
CA ASP A 476 -9.68 -32.42 -2.59
C ASP A 476 -8.59 -31.39 -2.27
N TRP A 477 -8.87 -30.43 -1.38
CA TRP A 477 -7.86 -29.49 -0.90
C TRP A 477 -6.81 -30.16 -0.04
N GLN A 478 -7.19 -31.12 0.80
CA GLN A 478 -6.22 -31.86 1.61
C GLN A 478 -5.29 -32.71 0.72
N THR A 479 -5.85 -33.34 -0.31
CA THR A 479 -5.06 -34.03 -1.33
C THR A 479 -4.13 -33.06 -2.05
N TYR A 480 -4.62 -31.89 -2.46
CA TYR A 480 -3.82 -30.85 -3.08
C TYR A 480 -2.64 -30.41 -2.20
N LYS A 481 -2.87 -30.18 -0.90
CA LYS A 481 -1.81 -29.82 0.06
C LYS A 481 -0.77 -30.93 0.27
N ARG A 482 -1.16 -32.21 0.16
CA ARG A 482 -0.21 -33.34 0.23
C ARG A 482 0.67 -33.39 -1.01
N THR A 483 0.12 -33.06 -2.18
CA THR A 483 0.85 -32.99 -3.45
C THR A 483 1.75 -31.76 -3.52
N VAL A 484 1.22 -30.57 -3.23
CA VAL A 484 1.91 -29.28 -3.27
C VAL A 484 2.09 -28.77 -1.84
N ARG A 485 3.19 -29.21 -1.21
CA ARG A 485 3.42 -29.04 0.23
C ARG A 485 3.68 -27.58 0.62
N TRP A 486 4.48 -26.89 -0.17
CA TRP A 486 4.94 -25.53 0.10
C TRP A 486 3.84 -24.50 -0.13
N ARG A 487 3.74 -23.52 0.77
CA ARG A 487 2.77 -22.43 0.73
C ARG A 487 3.22 -21.34 -0.22
N ILE A 488 4.34 -20.69 0.07
CA ILE A 488 4.84 -19.54 -0.68
C ILE A 488 6.23 -19.86 -1.23
N LEU A 489 7.18 -20.19 -0.36
CA LEU A 489 8.60 -20.34 -0.68
C LEU A 489 8.97 -21.83 -0.74
N PRO A 490 9.19 -22.40 -1.95
CA PRO A 490 9.52 -23.80 -2.10
C PRO A 490 10.75 -24.20 -1.28
N GLY A 491 10.63 -25.28 -0.51
CA GLY A 491 11.71 -25.79 0.35
C GLY A 491 11.77 -25.18 1.76
N ILE A 492 11.01 -24.10 2.03
CA ILE A 492 11.10 -23.35 3.30
C ILE A 492 9.73 -23.24 3.98
N TYR A 493 8.73 -22.69 3.28
CA TYR A 493 7.37 -22.42 3.81
C TYR A 493 6.31 -22.69 2.76
#